data_AF-A0A091W1Y9-F1
#
_entry.id   AF-A0A091W1Y9-F1
#
_cell.length_a   1.000
_cell.length_b   1.000
_cell.length_c   1.000
_cell.angle_alpha   90.00
_cell.angle_beta   90.00
_cell.angle_gamma   90.00
#
_symmetry.space_group_name_H-M   'P 1'
#
loop_
_entity.id
_entity.type
_entity.pdbx_description
1 polymer ?
#
loop_
_entity_poly.entity_id
_entity_poly.type
_entity_poly.pdbx_seq_one_letter_code
_entity_poly.pdbx_strand_id
1 'polypeptide(L)'
;FQLTFPLRTNYMYAKVKKSLPEMYAFSVCMWMKSNASPGMGTPFSYAVPGQANELVLIEWGNNPMEILINDKVRRWGAGGFDATQAFVGELAHFNVWDRKLSPGEVYSLATCSSKALTGNVIAWAEANIDIYGGATKWTFEACRQLN
;
A
#
# COMPACT_ATOMS: atom_id res chain seq x y z
N PHE A 1 -6.01 11.56 6.29
CA PHE A 1 -5.08 11.12 7.35
C PHE A 1 -3.98 10.27 6.74
N GLN A 2 -2.83 10.20 7.39
CA GLN A 2 -1.73 9.28 7.08
C GLN A 2 -1.52 8.30 8.23
N LEU A 3 -0.93 7.15 7.92
CA LEU A 3 -0.39 6.20 8.88
C LEU A 3 1.13 6.26 8.87
N THR A 4 1.74 6.17 10.05
CA THR A 4 3.19 6.16 10.23
C THR A 4 3.64 4.85 10.87
N PHE A 5 4.59 4.21 10.20
CA PHE A 5 5.25 2.96 10.61
C PHE A 5 6.72 3.30 10.90
N PRO A 6 7.09 3.58 12.17
CA PRO A 6 8.39 4.16 12.49
C PRO A 6 9.54 3.14 12.46
N LEU A 7 9.22 1.85 12.62
CA LEU A 7 10.21 0.79 12.81
C LEU A 7 9.76 -0.49 12.11
N ARG A 8 10.76 -1.30 11.71
CA ARG A 8 10.53 -2.65 11.19
C ARG A 8 10.09 -3.58 12.30
N THR A 9 8.85 -4.09 12.19
CA THR A 9 8.32 -5.08 13.13
C THR A 9 7.44 -6.07 12.38
N ASN A 10 7.23 -7.25 12.97
CA ASN A 10 6.33 -8.28 12.44
C ASN A 10 4.89 -8.16 13.00
N TYR A 11 4.58 -7.11 13.77
CA TYR A 11 3.29 -6.95 14.44
C TYR A 11 2.60 -5.59 14.18
N MET A 12 3.30 -4.59 13.63
CA MET A 12 2.67 -3.33 13.19
C MET A 12 2.10 -3.48 11.78
N TYR A 13 0.79 -3.31 11.64
CA TYR A 13 0.13 -3.34 10.34
C TYR A 13 -1.22 -2.60 10.39
N ALA A 14 -1.72 -2.24 9.21
CA ALA A 14 -3.09 -1.78 9.01
C ALA A 14 -3.84 -2.82 8.19
N LYS A 15 -5.01 -3.24 8.67
CA LYS A 15 -5.87 -4.19 7.98
C LYS A 15 -7.02 -3.45 7.32
N VAL A 16 -7.11 -3.55 6.01
CA VAL A 16 -8.29 -3.12 5.26
C VAL A 16 -9.42 -4.12 5.54
N LYS A 17 -10.59 -3.63 5.97
CA LYS A 17 -11.72 -4.47 6.37
C LYS A 17 -12.37 -5.22 5.22
N LYS A 18 -12.33 -4.63 4.03
CA LYS A 18 -12.93 -5.18 2.81
C LYS A 18 -11.91 -6.05 2.08
N SER A 19 -12.33 -7.26 1.70
CA SER A 19 -11.53 -8.14 0.85
C SER A 19 -11.62 -7.72 -0.60
N LEU A 20 -10.60 -8.03 -1.39
CA LEU A 20 -10.62 -7.78 -2.83
C LEU A 20 -11.53 -8.82 -3.52
N PRO A 21 -12.42 -8.39 -4.45
CA PRO A 21 -13.16 -9.31 -5.30
C PRO A 21 -12.24 -9.91 -6.37
N GLU A 22 -12.75 -10.85 -7.16
CA GLU A 22 -12.10 -11.28 -8.40
C GLU A 22 -12.01 -10.10 -9.38
N MET A 23 -10.82 -9.84 -9.92
CA MET A 23 -10.55 -8.69 -10.79
C MET A 23 -9.66 -9.10 -11.97
N TYR A 24 -10.05 -8.72 -13.18
CA TYR A 24 -9.29 -8.97 -14.42
C TYR A 24 -8.36 -7.82 -14.80
N ALA A 25 -8.58 -6.66 -14.21
CA ALA A 25 -7.72 -5.50 -14.27
C ALA A 25 -7.88 -4.72 -12.97
N PHE A 26 -6.84 -4.00 -12.54
CA PHE A 26 -6.92 -3.18 -11.36
C PHE A 26 -5.96 -2.00 -11.44
N SER A 27 -6.17 -1.02 -10.57
CA SER A 27 -5.23 0.07 -10.29
C SER A 27 -5.10 0.23 -8.79
N VAL A 28 -3.88 0.46 -8.31
CA VAL A 28 -3.60 0.80 -6.91
C VAL A 28 -2.85 2.11 -6.89
N CYS A 29 -3.31 3.06 -6.08
CA CYS A 29 -2.61 4.32 -5.88
C CYS A 29 -2.51 4.62 -4.39
N MET A 30 -1.38 5.17 -3.96
CA MET A 30 -1.15 5.64 -2.61
C MET A 30 -0.12 6.77 -2.62
N TRP A 31 -0.19 7.61 -1.60
CA TRP A 31 0.89 8.51 -1.24
C TRP A 31 1.76 7.82 -0.22
N MET A 32 3.07 7.89 -0.42
CA MET A 32 4.03 7.25 0.47
C MET A 32 5.30 8.07 0.58
N LYS A 33 5.92 8.01 1.75
CA LYS A 33 7.19 8.65 2.04
C LYS A 33 8.01 7.71 2.91
N SER A 34 9.27 7.50 2.55
CA SER A 34 10.19 6.68 3.33
C SER A 34 11.61 7.21 3.18
N ASN A 35 12.35 7.15 4.28
CA ASN A 35 13.80 7.38 4.32
C ASN A 35 14.55 6.10 4.73
N ALA A 36 13.88 4.94 4.70
CA ALA A 36 14.46 3.70 5.12
C ALA A 36 15.44 3.16 4.08
N SER A 37 16.58 2.66 4.55
CA SER A 37 17.64 2.04 3.75
C SER A 37 17.87 0.60 4.27
N PRO A 38 18.20 -0.38 3.41
CA PRO A 38 18.45 -0.27 1.96
C PRO A 38 17.19 -0.16 1.08
N GLY A 39 15.99 -0.47 1.59
CA GLY A 39 14.72 -0.28 0.90
C GLY A 39 13.55 -0.11 1.88
N MET A 40 12.43 0.44 1.45
CA MET A 40 11.34 0.82 2.36
C MET A 40 10.54 -0.34 2.93
N GLY A 41 10.64 -1.56 2.38
CA GLY A 41 9.89 -2.74 2.81
C GLY A 41 8.63 -2.95 1.97
N THR A 42 7.53 -3.40 2.60
CA THR A 42 6.30 -3.85 1.94
C THR A 42 5.12 -2.91 2.26
N PRO A 43 4.86 -1.86 1.46
CA PRO A 43 3.77 -0.91 1.73
C PRO A 43 2.39 -1.56 1.79
N PHE A 44 2.16 -2.59 0.98
CA PHE A 44 0.95 -3.41 1.06
C PHE A 44 1.17 -4.83 0.54
N SER A 45 0.38 -5.75 1.08
CA SER A 45 0.28 -7.13 0.63
C SER A 45 -1.17 -7.61 0.74
N TYR A 46 -1.54 -8.56 -0.11
CA TYR A 46 -2.83 -9.22 -0.12
C TYR A 46 -2.64 -10.73 -0.30
N ALA A 47 -3.36 -11.48 0.52
CA ALA A 47 -3.34 -12.93 0.58
C ALA A 47 -4.77 -13.47 0.45
N VAL A 48 -4.91 -14.61 -0.23
CA VAL A 48 -6.13 -15.41 -0.27
C VAL A 48 -5.88 -16.78 0.38
N PRO A 49 -6.91 -17.51 0.81
CA PRO A 49 -6.72 -18.85 1.34
C PRO A 49 -5.94 -19.74 0.36
N GLY A 50 -4.80 -20.27 0.81
CA GLY A 50 -3.92 -21.10 -0.01
C GLY A 50 -2.88 -20.34 -0.87
N GLN A 51 -2.93 -19.01 -0.93
CA GLN A 51 -1.96 -18.18 -1.64
C GLN A 51 -1.65 -16.88 -0.88
N ALA A 52 -0.51 -16.84 -0.19
CA ALA A 52 -0.11 -15.71 0.66
C ALA A 52 0.33 -14.47 -0.13
N ASN A 53 0.84 -14.66 -1.35
CA ASN A 53 1.42 -13.59 -2.17
C ASN A 53 0.59 -13.38 -3.44
N GLU A 54 -0.73 -13.22 -3.26
CA GLU A 54 -1.65 -12.96 -4.37
C GLU A 54 -1.30 -11.63 -5.05
N LEU A 55 -1.09 -10.58 -4.24
CA LEU A 55 -0.64 -9.27 -4.70
C LEU A 55 0.24 -8.61 -3.64
N VAL A 56 1.49 -8.28 -3.99
CA VAL A 56 2.44 -7.63 -3.06
C VAL A 56 3.20 -6.53 -3.79
N LEU A 57 3.37 -5.38 -3.13
CA LEU A 57 4.34 -4.36 -3.54
C LEU A 57 5.46 -4.33 -2.51
N ILE A 58 6.70 -4.49 -2.95
CA ILE A 58 7.86 -4.57 -2.06
C ILE A 58 9.08 -3.88 -2.66
N GLU A 59 9.85 -3.22 -1.81
CA GLU A 59 11.20 -2.75 -2.09
C GLU A 59 12.13 -3.30 -1.00
N TRP A 60 13.05 -4.19 -1.39
CA TRP A 60 13.89 -4.91 -0.43
C TRP A 60 15.35 -5.00 -0.87
N GLY A 61 16.26 -4.72 0.07
CA GLY A 61 17.68 -4.61 -0.25
C GLY A 61 17.93 -3.43 -1.20
N ASN A 62 18.86 -3.60 -2.12
CA ASN A 62 19.16 -2.61 -3.17
C ASN A 62 18.39 -2.88 -4.47
N ASN A 63 17.30 -3.64 -4.41
CA ASN A 63 16.49 -3.96 -5.58
C ASN A 63 15.47 -2.84 -5.84
N PRO A 64 15.10 -2.57 -7.11
CA PRO A 64 14.01 -1.67 -7.40
C PRO A 64 12.69 -2.18 -6.79
N MET A 65 11.71 -1.29 -6.69
CA MET A 65 10.36 -1.65 -6.28
C MET A 65 9.74 -2.67 -7.26
N GLU A 66 9.22 -3.78 -6.72
CA GLU A 66 8.64 -4.88 -7.47
C GLU A 66 7.17 -5.11 -7.09
N ILE A 67 6.35 -5.42 -8.09
CA ILE A 67 4.99 -5.93 -7.91
C ILE A 67 4.98 -7.45 -8.13
N LEU A 68 4.60 -8.20 -7.11
CA LEU A 68 4.46 -9.65 -7.16
C LEU A 68 2.98 -10.00 -7.35
N ILE A 69 2.69 -10.86 -8.32
CA ILE A 69 1.37 -11.43 -8.56
C ILE A 69 1.51 -12.94 -8.60
N ASN A 70 0.77 -13.66 -7.75
CA ASN A 70 0.76 -15.12 -7.73
C ASN A 70 2.15 -15.77 -7.61
N ASP A 71 3.03 -15.23 -6.75
CA ASP A 71 4.44 -15.68 -6.57
C ASP A 71 5.33 -15.67 -7.83
N LYS A 72 4.87 -15.15 -8.97
CA LYS A 72 5.57 -15.36 -10.25
C LYS A 72 6.88 -14.61 -10.41
N VAL A 73 7.17 -13.64 -9.55
CA VAL A 73 8.35 -12.77 -9.70
C VAL A 73 9.51 -13.20 -8.78
N ARG A 74 9.24 -13.91 -7.68
CA ARG A 74 10.30 -14.45 -6.81
C ARG A 74 9.72 -15.55 -5.91
N ARG A 75 10.37 -16.71 -5.85
CA ARG A 75 10.08 -17.75 -4.83
C ARG A 75 10.48 -17.20 -3.46
N TRP A 76 9.58 -16.48 -2.81
CA TRP A 76 9.70 -16.16 -1.39
C TRP A 76 9.32 -17.42 -0.60
N GLY A 77 10.22 -17.87 0.28
CA GLY A 77 9.88 -18.91 1.24
C GLY A 77 8.77 -18.41 2.16
N ALA A 78 7.75 -19.25 2.36
CA ALA A 78 6.69 -19.17 3.37
C ALA A 78 6.17 -17.75 3.70
N GLY A 79 5.02 -17.41 3.10
CA GLY A 79 4.27 -16.20 3.45
C GLY A 79 4.06 -16.06 4.96
N GLY A 80 4.66 -15.02 5.51
CA GLY A 80 4.63 -14.65 6.92
C GLY A 80 5.11 -13.22 7.08
N PHE A 81 4.74 -12.56 8.18
CA PHE A 81 5.25 -11.22 8.48
C PHE A 81 6.73 -11.32 8.91
N ASP A 82 7.64 -11.13 7.96
CA ASP A 82 9.06 -10.94 8.25
C ASP A 82 9.32 -9.47 8.57
N ALA A 83 9.84 -9.20 9.76
CA ALA A 83 10.18 -7.84 10.18
C ALA A 83 11.18 -7.18 9.21
N THR A 84 12.08 -7.93 8.58
CA THR A 84 13.04 -7.38 7.61
C THR A 84 12.38 -6.83 6.35
N GLN A 85 11.16 -7.28 6.05
CA GLN A 85 10.34 -6.86 4.91
C GLN A 85 9.27 -5.85 5.29
N ALA A 86 9.12 -5.55 6.58
CA ALA A 86 8.11 -4.62 7.07
C ALA A 86 8.34 -3.20 6.52
N PHE A 87 7.25 -2.53 6.14
CA PHE A 87 7.29 -1.15 5.68
C PHE A 87 7.73 -0.22 6.81
N VAL A 88 8.63 0.71 6.49
CA VAL A 88 8.99 1.84 7.36
C VAL A 88 8.75 3.12 6.58
N GLY A 89 7.92 4.00 7.14
CA GLY A 89 7.58 5.26 6.50
C GLY A 89 6.16 5.71 6.80
N GLU A 90 5.68 6.60 5.95
CA GLU A 90 4.37 7.22 6.03
C GLU A 90 3.56 6.79 4.80
N LEU A 91 2.28 6.47 4.98
CA LEU A 91 1.38 6.06 3.92
C LEU A 91 0.02 6.75 4.05
N ALA A 92 -0.53 7.22 2.95
CA ALA A 92 -1.83 7.88 2.89
C ALA A 92 -2.55 7.61 1.56
N HIS A 93 -3.87 7.85 1.52
CA HIS A 93 -4.70 7.74 0.31
C HIS A 93 -4.54 6.41 -0.45
N PHE A 94 -4.39 5.29 0.26
CA PHE A 94 -4.40 3.97 -0.37
C PHE A 94 -5.79 3.68 -0.94
N ASN A 95 -5.88 3.61 -2.27
CA ASN A 95 -7.10 3.37 -3.00
C ASN A 95 -6.90 2.27 -4.04
N VAL A 96 -7.95 1.48 -4.25
CA VAL A 96 -7.96 0.38 -5.23
C VAL A 96 -9.19 0.48 -6.12
N TRP A 97 -8.96 0.28 -7.42
CA TRP A 97 -9.98 0.18 -8.45
C TRP A 97 -9.91 -1.17 -9.15
N ASP A 98 -11.05 -1.71 -9.57
CA ASP A 98 -11.21 -2.94 -10.38
C ASP A 98 -11.11 -2.67 -11.89
N ARG A 99 -10.46 -1.56 -12.26
CA ARG A 99 -10.22 -1.15 -13.64
C ARG A 99 -8.90 -0.43 -13.78
N LYS A 100 -8.45 -0.29 -15.03
CA LYS A 100 -7.32 0.56 -15.38
C LYS A 100 -7.74 2.03 -15.30
N LEU A 101 -7.00 2.83 -14.55
CA LEU A 101 -7.13 4.28 -14.59
C LEU A 101 -6.46 4.83 -15.86
N SER A 102 -7.06 5.86 -16.43
CA SER A 102 -6.47 6.63 -17.52
C SER A 102 -5.33 7.53 -17.01
N PRO A 103 -4.39 7.96 -17.88
CA PRO A 103 -3.34 8.89 -17.47
C PRO A 103 -3.86 10.18 -16.84
N GLY A 104 -5.00 10.70 -17.32
CA GLY A 104 -5.64 11.90 -16.75
C GLY A 104 -6.21 11.68 -15.35
N GLU A 105 -6.75 10.49 -15.06
CA GLU A 105 -7.20 10.13 -13.71
C GLU A 105 -6.02 9.99 -12.74
N VAL A 106 -4.94 9.33 -13.18
CA VAL A 106 -3.69 9.22 -12.40
C VAL A 106 -3.09 10.60 -12.13
N TYR A 107 -3.05 11.46 -13.15
CA TYR A 107 -2.56 12.83 -13.00
C TYR A 107 -3.41 13.64 -12.01
N SER A 108 -4.74 13.48 -12.05
CA SER A 108 -5.66 14.14 -11.11
C SER A 108 -5.41 13.72 -9.66
N LEU A 109 -5.10 12.44 -9.43
CA LEU A 109 -4.73 11.91 -8.12
C LEU A 109 -3.39 12.49 -7.63
N ALA A 110 -2.40 12.58 -8.52
CA ALA A 110 -1.05 13.06 -8.19
C ALA A 110 -0.99 14.58 -7.93
N THR A 111 -1.91 15.34 -8.52
CA THR A 111 -1.96 16.82 -8.42
C THR A 111 -3.01 17.32 -7.44
N CYS A 112 -3.63 16.42 -6.67
CA CYS A 112 -4.68 16.75 -5.70
C CYS A 112 -5.82 17.56 -6.31
N SER A 113 -6.15 17.26 -7.57
CA SER A 113 -7.26 17.90 -8.28
C SER A 113 -8.57 17.64 -7.55
N SER A 114 -9.51 18.59 -7.60
CA SER A 114 -10.89 18.36 -7.13
C SER A 114 -11.62 17.26 -7.91
N LYS A 115 -11.08 16.84 -9.07
CA LYS A 115 -11.56 15.71 -9.87
C LYS A 115 -10.95 14.36 -9.48
N ALA A 116 -10.05 14.33 -8.49
CA ALA A 116 -9.43 13.11 -8.02
C ALA A 116 -10.50 12.11 -7.54
N LEU A 117 -10.46 10.90 -8.11
CA LEU A 117 -11.42 9.85 -7.80
C LEU A 117 -11.05 9.14 -6.49
N THR A 118 -12.04 8.51 -5.86
CA THR A 118 -11.83 7.58 -4.76
C THR A 118 -11.97 6.14 -5.27
N GLY A 119 -11.25 5.20 -4.66
CA GLY A 119 -11.30 3.79 -5.05
C GLY A 119 -12.70 3.18 -4.86
N ASN A 120 -13.21 2.51 -5.89
CA ASN A 120 -14.49 1.80 -5.82
C ASN A 120 -14.38 0.43 -5.14
N VAL A 121 -13.18 -0.18 -5.16
CA VAL A 121 -12.91 -1.42 -4.44
C VAL A 121 -12.53 -1.10 -3.01
N ILE A 122 -11.43 -0.37 -2.81
CA ILE A 122 -10.96 0.11 -1.51
C ILE A 122 -10.84 1.63 -1.55
N ALA A 123 -11.50 2.30 -0.60
CA ALA A 123 -11.41 3.73 -0.39
C ALA A 123 -10.64 4.03 0.91
N TRP A 124 -9.73 5.01 0.88
CA TRP A 124 -8.99 5.46 2.07
C TRP A 124 -9.90 6.22 3.04
N ALA A 125 -10.45 5.51 4.02
CA ALA A 125 -11.31 6.08 5.06
C ALA A 125 -11.10 5.35 6.39
N GLU A 126 -11.26 6.05 7.51
CA GLU A 126 -11.06 5.47 8.86
C GLU A 126 -12.00 4.28 9.11
N ALA A 127 -13.22 4.36 8.60
CA ALA A 127 -14.19 3.28 8.73
C ALA A 127 -13.72 1.96 8.09
N ASN A 128 -12.82 2.02 7.11
CA ASN A 128 -12.38 0.88 6.31
C ASN A 128 -11.09 0.21 6.83
N ILE A 129 -10.47 0.74 7.89
CA ILE A 129 -9.12 0.34 8.31
C ILE A 129 -9.06 0.11 9.81
N ASP A 130 -8.53 -1.04 10.21
CA ASP A 130 -8.15 -1.34 11.59
C ASP A 130 -6.63 -1.28 11.73
N ILE A 131 -6.14 -0.65 12.81
CA ILE A 131 -4.71 -0.42 13.04
C ILE A 131 -4.24 -1.31 14.20
N TYR A 132 -3.12 -2.00 14.00
CA TYR A 132 -2.55 -2.94 14.95
C TYR A 132 -1.08 -2.62 15.27
N GLY A 133 -0.62 -3.05 16.44
CA GLY A 133 0.79 -3.02 16.81
C GLY A 133 1.36 -1.64 17.15
N GLY A 134 0.54 -0.59 17.22
CA GLY A 134 0.98 0.74 17.62
C GLY A 134 1.43 1.66 16.47
N ALA A 135 1.08 1.34 15.21
CA ALA A 135 1.21 2.31 14.13
C ALA A 135 0.37 3.57 14.44
N THR A 136 0.91 4.75 14.12
CA THR A 136 0.30 6.03 14.53
C THR A 136 -0.43 6.69 13.37
N LYS A 137 -1.47 7.47 13.69
CA LYS A 137 -2.31 8.18 12.72
C LYS A 137 -2.10 9.69 12.86
N TRP A 138 -1.92 10.39 11.74
CA TRP A 138 -1.73 11.83 11.69
C TRP A 138 -2.66 12.49 10.66
N THR A 139 -2.93 13.78 10.84
CA THR A 139 -3.57 14.58 9.78
C THR A 139 -2.66 14.62 8.56
N PHE A 140 -3.26 14.59 7.38
CA PHE A 140 -2.52 14.61 6.12
C PHE A 140 -3.35 15.36 5.09
N GLU A 141 -2.71 16.33 4.45
CA GLU A 141 -3.24 17.09 3.32
C GLU A 141 -2.27 16.91 2.16
N ALA A 142 -2.70 16.13 1.17
CA ALA A 142 -1.91 15.89 -0.03
C ALA A 142 -1.57 17.20 -0.75
N CYS A 143 -0.41 17.24 -1.42
CA CYS A 143 0.11 18.41 -2.15
C CYS A 143 0.44 19.67 -1.33
N ARG A 144 0.18 19.71 -0.01
CA ARG A 144 0.52 20.87 0.84
C ARG A 144 2.04 21.06 1.04
N GLN A 145 2.85 20.05 0.74
CA GLN A 145 4.32 20.06 0.88
C GLN A 145 5.08 20.32 -0.44
N LEU A 146 4.44 20.78 -1.51
CA LEU A 146 5.12 21.07 -2.80
C LEU A 146 5.70 22.50 -2.90
N ASN A 147 6.09 23.12 -1.77
CA ASN A 147 6.79 24.40 -1.75
C ASN A 147 8.26 24.23 -1.37
#